data_AF-A0A7J5AUP4-F1
#
_entry.id   AF-A0A7J5AUP4-F1
#
_cell.length_a   1.000
_cell.length_b   1.000
_cell.length_c   1.000
_cell.angle_alpha   90.00
_cell.angle_beta   90.00
_cell.angle_gamma   90.00
#
_symmetry.space_group_name_H-M   'P 1'
#
loop_
_entity.id
_entity.type
_entity.pdbx_description
1 polymer ?
#
loop_
_entity_poly.entity_id
_entity_poly.type
_entity_poly.pdbx_seq_one_letter_code
_entity_poly.pdbx_strand_id
1 'polypeptide(L)'
;MEFVEATNTLGARLAAGNDDLAAAGAICLAVEAWKHLAGEDTAWDRFGLEILDVRSRLYTHYDDVAVDTTVPTTSSAHIRDAVRELVAQLARYHDQRALDADSALSERLDHDAAAQQLRRAVAALA
;
A
#
# COMPACT_ATOMS: atom_id res chain seq x y z
N MET A 1 -16.71 8.49 -2.70
CA MET A 1 -16.39 7.15 -3.25
C MET A 1 -16.24 6.18 -2.09
N GLU A 2 -16.72 4.94 -2.22
CA GLU A 2 -16.57 3.95 -1.14
C GLU A 2 -15.13 3.45 -1.01
N PHE A 3 -14.70 3.09 0.20
CA PHE A 3 -13.33 2.64 0.48
C PHE A 3 -12.87 1.52 -0.47
N VAL A 4 -13.70 0.49 -0.62
CA VAL A 4 -13.41 -0.67 -1.49
C VAL A 4 -13.39 -0.27 -2.97
N GLU A 5 -14.19 0.71 -3.37
CA GLU A 5 -14.16 1.23 -4.73
C GLU A 5 -12.82 1.92 -5.00
N ALA A 6 -12.37 2.73 -4.06
CA ALA A 6 -11.07 3.40 -4.12
C ALA A 6 -9.90 2.41 -4.17
N THR A 7 -9.91 1.34 -3.35
CA THR A 7 -8.88 0.28 -3.41
C THR A 7 -8.85 -0.38 -4.78
N ASN A 8 -10.03 -0.67 -5.35
CA ASN A 8 -10.12 -1.35 -6.65
C ASN A 8 -9.62 -0.44 -7.78
N THR A 9 -9.98 0.85 -7.76
CA THR A 9 -9.50 1.81 -8.76
C THR A 9 -7.98 1.96 -8.72
N LEU A 10 -7.40 2.13 -7.53
CA LEU A 10 -5.95 2.26 -7.38
C LEU A 10 -5.22 0.96 -7.74
N GLY A 11 -5.75 -0.19 -7.30
CA GLY A 11 -5.20 -1.50 -7.67
C GLY A 11 -5.21 -1.74 -9.18
N ALA A 12 -6.29 -1.35 -9.87
CA ALA A 12 -6.36 -1.45 -11.34
C ALA A 12 -5.35 -0.52 -12.03
N ARG A 13 -5.15 0.70 -11.52
CA ARG A 13 -4.13 1.63 -12.05
C ARG A 13 -2.72 1.09 -11.86
N LEU A 14 -2.42 0.53 -10.69
CA LEU A 14 -1.13 -0.13 -10.41
C LEU A 14 -0.88 -1.33 -11.33
N ALA A 15 -1.92 -2.16 -11.57
CA ALA A 15 -1.81 -3.29 -12.46
C ALA A 15 -1.61 -2.88 -13.94
N ALA A 16 -2.06 -1.69 -14.32
CA ALA A 16 -1.94 -1.17 -15.68
C ALA A 16 -0.55 -0.58 -15.99
N GLY A 17 0.31 -0.31 -14.98
CA GLY A 17 1.70 0.09 -15.20
C GLY A 17 2.32 0.94 -14.09
N ASN A 18 3.45 1.59 -14.43
CA ASN A 18 4.23 2.46 -13.55
C ASN A 18 3.50 3.79 -13.28
N ASP A 19 2.49 3.76 -12.40
CA ASP A 19 1.73 4.94 -11.97
C ASP A 19 2.10 5.32 -10.53
N ASP A 20 3.11 6.18 -10.39
CA ASP A 20 3.65 6.61 -9.10
C ASP A 20 2.61 7.35 -8.24
N LEU A 21 1.67 8.05 -8.88
CA LEU A 21 0.58 8.72 -8.17
C LEU A 21 -0.44 7.70 -7.63
N ALA A 22 -0.75 6.66 -8.39
CA ALA A 22 -1.57 5.55 -7.87
C ALA A 22 -0.85 4.80 -6.74
N ALA A 23 0.47 4.65 -6.82
CA ALA A 23 1.27 4.03 -5.77
C ALA A 23 1.26 4.85 -4.47
N ALA A 24 1.42 6.18 -4.58
CA ALA A 24 1.28 7.09 -3.45
C ALA A 24 -0.14 7.06 -2.86
N GLY A 25 -1.16 7.09 -3.71
CA GLY A 25 -2.57 6.96 -3.28
C GLY A 25 -2.84 5.65 -2.55
N ALA A 26 -2.26 4.54 -3.02
CA ALA A 26 -2.39 3.23 -2.39
C ALA A 26 -1.76 3.19 -0.99
N ILE A 27 -0.58 3.80 -0.82
CA ILE A 27 0.04 3.96 0.51
C ILE A 27 -0.82 4.82 1.43
N CYS A 28 -1.31 5.97 0.95
CA CYS A 28 -2.17 6.84 1.75
C CYS A 28 -3.42 6.09 2.24
N LEU A 29 -4.07 5.34 1.35
CA LEU A 29 -5.28 4.60 1.67
C LEU A 29 -5.02 3.40 2.59
N ALA A 30 -3.89 2.70 2.44
CA ALA A 30 -3.46 1.66 3.37
C ALA A 30 -3.16 2.21 4.78
N VAL A 31 -2.48 3.36 4.85
CA VAL A 31 -2.22 4.06 6.12
C VAL A 31 -3.52 4.52 6.77
N GLU A 32 -4.47 5.03 5.98
CA GLU A 32 -5.75 5.46 6.52
C GLU A 32 -6.57 4.27 7.04
N ALA A 33 -6.59 3.14 6.34
CA ALA A 33 -7.20 1.92 6.86
C ALA A 33 -6.59 1.50 8.20
N TRP A 34 -5.25 1.49 8.29
CA TRP A 34 -4.56 1.15 9.53
C TRP A 34 -4.93 2.11 10.68
N LYS A 35 -4.93 3.43 10.47
CA LYS A 35 -5.26 4.39 11.54
C LYS A 35 -6.61 4.13 12.19
N HIS A 36 -7.60 3.71 11.40
CA HIS A 36 -8.98 3.50 11.89
C HIS A 36 -9.22 2.09 12.42
N LEU A 37 -8.42 1.10 11.99
CA LEU A 37 -8.60 -0.31 12.34
C LEU A 37 -7.52 -0.86 13.29
N ALA A 38 -6.49 -0.06 13.60
CA ALA A 38 -5.47 -0.40 14.59
C ALA A 38 -6.09 -0.68 15.97
N GLY A 39 -5.53 -1.67 16.68
CA GLY A 39 -6.04 -2.10 17.98
C GLY A 39 -7.33 -2.94 17.96
N GLU A 40 -7.99 -3.13 16.80
CA GLU A 40 -9.06 -4.14 16.70
C GLU A 40 -8.50 -5.56 16.83
N ASP A 41 -7.36 -5.83 16.18
CA ASP A 41 -6.57 -7.03 16.38
C ASP A 41 -5.07 -6.77 16.09
N THR A 42 -4.22 -7.72 16.51
CA THR A 42 -2.77 -7.62 16.35
C THR A 42 -2.30 -7.70 14.89
N ALA A 43 -3.16 -8.13 13.96
CA ALA A 43 -2.82 -8.20 12.54
C ALA A 43 -2.75 -6.80 11.94
N TRP A 44 -3.68 -5.92 12.29
CA TRP A 44 -3.66 -4.51 11.89
C TRP A 44 -2.45 -3.76 12.43
N ASP A 45 -2.03 -4.04 13.67
CA ASP A 45 -0.83 -3.41 14.24
C ASP A 45 0.45 -3.84 13.51
N ARG A 46 0.59 -5.13 13.21
CA ARG A 46 1.72 -5.65 12.41
C ARG A 46 1.71 -5.10 10.99
N PHE A 47 0.53 -5.03 10.36
CA PHE A 47 0.35 -4.42 9.06
C PHE A 47 0.82 -2.96 9.05
N GLY A 48 0.40 -2.17 10.03
CA GLY A 48 0.76 -0.76 10.15
C GLY A 48 2.27 -0.53 10.25
N LEU A 49 2.98 -1.36 11.03
CA LEU A 49 4.44 -1.26 11.17
C LEU A 49 5.16 -1.42 9.82
N GLU A 50 4.73 -2.37 8.99
CA GLU A 50 5.35 -2.60 7.67
C GLU A 50 5.01 -1.46 6.69
N ILE A 51 3.76 -0.98 6.69
CA ILE A 51 3.31 0.09 5.78
C ILE A 51 3.94 1.44 6.11
N LEU A 52 4.06 1.78 7.40
CA LEU A 52 4.67 3.05 7.82
C LEU A 52 6.15 3.13 7.46
N ASP A 53 6.87 2.02 7.57
CA ASP A 53 8.27 1.97 7.17
C ASP A 53 8.43 2.22 5.67
N VAL A 54 7.63 1.57 4.83
CA VAL A 54 7.60 1.80 3.38
C VAL A 54 7.25 3.25 3.06
N ARG A 55 6.22 3.82 3.70
CA ARG A 55 5.84 5.23 3.53
C ARG A 55 7.01 6.16 3.86
N SER A 56 7.69 5.93 4.98
CA SER A 56 8.80 6.78 5.43
C SER A 56 10.04 6.72 4.54
N ARG A 57 10.21 5.63 3.78
CA ARG A 57 11.36 5.46 2.88
C ARG A 57 11.10 6.02 1.49
N LEU A 58 9.93 5.73 0.92
CA LEU A 58 9.66 5.97 -0.52
C LEU A 58 8.62 7.05 -0.78
N TYR A 59 7.83 7.44 0.22
CA TYR A 59 6.64 8.28 0.02
C TYR A 59 6.61 9.54 0.88
N THR A 60 7.74 9.99 1.40
CA THR A 60 7.84 11.22 2.22
C THR A 60 7.48 12.50 1.48
N HIS A 61 7.50 12.47 0.14
CA HIS A 61 7.16 13.63 -0.69
C HIS A 61 5.68 13.68 -1.11
N TYR A 62 4.88 12.70 -0.71
CA TYR A 62 3.47 12.59 -1.10
C TYR A 62 2.51 12.94 0.02
N ASP A 63 2.91 13.81 0.96
CA ASP A 63 2.03 14.27 2.04
C ASP A 63 0.80 15.04 1.53
N ASP A 64 0.86 15.56 0.30
CA ASP A 64 -0.25 16.26 -0.37
C ASP A 64 -1.22 15.32 -1.10
N VAL A 65 -0.92 14.01 -1.18
CA VAL A 65 -1.80 13.04 -1.84
C VAL A 65 -2.95 12.64 -0.91
N ALA A 66 -4.15 13.08 -1.26
CA ALA A 66 -5.39 12.64 -0.62
C ALA A 66 -6.20 11.77 -1.57
N VAL A 67 -6.77 10.68 -1.03
CA VAL A 67 -7.75 9.86 -1.73
C VAL A 67 -9.13 10.18 -1.15
N ASP A 68 -10.00 10.78 -1.96
CA ASP A 68 -11.35 11.14 -1.53
C ASP A 68 -12.23 9.89 -1.43
N THR A 69 -12.37 9.37 -0.22
CA THR A 69 -13.13 8.16 0.06
C THR A 69 -13.72 8.15 1.46
N THR A 70 -14.79 7.39 1.65
CA THR A 70 -15.27 7.00 2.98
C THR A 70 -14.21 6.11 3.64
N VAL A 71 -14.01 6.25 4.94
CA VAL A 71 -13.03 5.44 5.69
C VAL A 71 -13.77 4.39 6.53
N PRO A 72 -13.35 3.12 6.53
CA PRO A 72 -13.99 2.09 7.33
C PRO A 72 -13.76 2.35 8.82
N THR A 73 -14.83 2.20 9.61
CA THR A 73 -14.79 2.32 11.08
C THR A 73 -14.76 0.96 11.78
N THR A 74 -14.81 -0.14 11.02
CA THR A 74 -14.79 -1.50 11.55
C THR A 74 -14.15 -2.46 10.56
N SER A 75 -13.31 -3.37 11.04
CA SER A 75 -12.71 -4.40 10.21
C SER A 75 -13.78 -5.43 9.81
N SER A 76 -14.00 -5.57 8.51
CA SER A 76 -14.76 -6.68 7.94
C SER A 76 -13.86 -7.48 7.01
N ALA A 77 -14.21 -8.75 6.74
CA ALA A 77 -13.48 -9.58 5.79
C ALA A 77 -13.32 -8.87 4.44
N HIS A 78 -14.36 -8.16 3.98
CA HIS A 78 -14.34 -7.43 2.73
C HIS A 78 -13.33 -6.27 2.72
N ILE A 79 -13.26 -5.47 3.79
CA ILE A 79 -12.26 -4.40 3.92
C ILE A 79 -10.85 -4.96 3.98
N ARG A 80 -10.66 -6.04 4.76
CA ARG A 80 -9.37 -6.71 4.89
C ARG A 80 -8.88 -7.25 3.55
N ASP A 81 -9.74 -7.94 2.81
CA ASP A 81 -9.42 -8.46 1.48
C ASP A 81 -9.09 -7.33 0.49
N ALA A 82 -9.86 -6.23 0.51
CA ALA A 82 -9.64 -5.06 -0.34
C ALA A 82 -8.27 -4.39 -0.07
N VAL A 83 -7.92 -4.20 1.20
CA VAL A 83 -6.60 -3.67 1.58
C VAL A 83 -5.49 -4.64 1.20
N ARG A 84 -5.69 -5.94 1.46
CA ARG A 84 -4.70 -6.98 1.13
C ARG A 84 -4.40 -7.03 -0.37
N GLU A 85 -5.44 -6.97 -1.22
CA GLU A 85 -5.25 -6.97 -2.68
C GLU A 85 -4.56 -5.68 -3.15
N LEU A 86 -4.97 -4.51 -2.66
CA LEU A 86 -4.32 -3.24 -3.00
C LEU A 86 -2.82 -3.26 -2.68
N VAL A 87 -2.46 -3.70 -1.47
CA VAL A 87 -1.06 -3.76 -1.03
C VAL A 87 -0.29 -4.84 -1.79
N ALA A 88 -0.93 -5.94 -2.20
CA ALA A 88 -0.31 -6.93 -3.07
C ALA A 88 0.00 -6.38 -4.47
N GLN A 89 -0.89 -5.55 -5.05
CA GLN A 89 -0.61 -4.87 -6.31
C GLN A 89 0.52 -3.85 -6.15
N LEU A 90 0.56 -3.13 -5.03
CA LEU A 90 1.65 -2.20 -4.73
C LEU A 90 3.01 -2.91 -4.61
N ALA A 91 3.02 -4.11 -4.00
CA ALA A 91 4.24 -4.92 -3.93
C ALA A 91 4.74 -5.29 -5.34
N ARG A 92 3.82 -5.69 -6.24
CA ARG A 92 4.17 -6.00 -7.65
C ARG A 92 4.67 -4.78 -8.41
N TYR A 93 4.09 -3.61 -8.17
CA TYR A 93 4.57 -2.35 -8.74
C TYR A 93 6.03 -2.09 -8.31
N HIS A 94 6.37 -2.29 -7.03
CA HIS A 94 7.75 -2.14 -6.56
C HIS A 94 8.69 -3.23 -7.08
N ASP A 95 8.24 -4.47 -7.27
CA ASP A 95 9.03 -5.49 -7.95
C ASP A 95 9.43 -5.07 -9.36
N GLN A 96 8.49 -4.49 -10.12
CA GLN A 96 8.76 -4.00 -11.46
C GLN A 96 9.77 -2.86 -11.44
N ARG A 97 9.64 -1.92 -10.48
CA ARG A 97 10.59 -0.81 -10.29
C ARG A 97 11.99 -1.29 -9.88
N ALA A 98 12.11 -2.36 -9.11
CA ALA A 98 13.40 -2.95 -8.74
C ALA A 98 14.16 -3.56 -9.95
N LEU A 99 13.43 -3.94 -11.00
CA LEU A 99 13.96 -4.52 -12.23
C LEU A 99 14.28 -3.47 -13.31
N ASP A 100 13.94 -2.20 -13.08
CA ASP A 100 14.17 -1.12 -14.02
C ASP A 100 15.67 -0.86 -14.22
N ALA A 101 16.19 -1.18 -15.41
CA ALA A 101 17.61 -1.10 -15.72
C ALA A 101 18.12 0.34 -15.82
N ASP A 102 17.22 1.31 -16.06
CA ASP A 102 17.57 2.73 -16.19
C ASP A 102 17.69 3.41 -14.82
N SER A 103 17.16 2.78 -13.76
CA SER A 103 17.23 3.26 -12.38
C SER A 103 18.57 2.93 -11.70
N ALA A 104 19.00 3.78 -10.76
CA ALA A 104 20.22 3.55 -9.99
C ALA A 104 20.13 2.27 -9.13
N LEU A 105 21.26 1.60 -8.87
CA LEU A 105 21.26 0.36 -8.07
C LEU A 105 20.68 0.57 -6.66
N SER A 106 20.97 1.70 -6.01
CA SER A 106 20.41 2.02 -4.69
C SER A 106 18.88 2.09 -4.73
N GLU A 107 18.32 2.79 -5.71
CA GLU A 107 16.87 2.95 -5.89
C GLU A 107 16.18 1.59 -6.14
N ARG A 108 16.80 0.74 -6.96
CA ARG A 108 16.29 -0.61 -7.21
C ARG A 108 16.29 -1.47 -5.95
N LEU A 109 17.31 -1.35 -5.10
CA LEU A 109 17.37 -2.06 -3.82
C LEU A 109 16.32 -1.53 -2.82
N ASP A 110 16.07 -0.22 -2.81
CA ASP A 110 15.00 0.35 -1.98
C ASP A 110 13.62 -0.16 -2.40
N HIS A 111 13.38 -0.29 -3.71
CA HIS A 111 12.15 -0.88 -4.25
C HIS A 111 12.02 -2.38 -3.95
N ASP A 112 13.09 -3.17 -4.07
CA ASP A 112 13.08 -4.60 -3.70
C ASP A 112 12.76 -4.78 -2.20
N ALA A 113 13.41 -3.99 -1.35
CA ALA A 113 13.13 -3.98 0.09
C ALA A 113 11.66 -3.60 0.37
N ALA A 114 11.13 -2.56 -0.27
CA ALA A 114 9.74 -2.17 -0.12
C ALA A 114 8.76 -3.26 -0.57
N ALA A 115 9.00 -3.90 -1.72
CA ALA A 115 8.17 -5.02 -2.19
C ALA A 115 8.12 -6.16 -1.17
N GLN A 116 9.27 -6.51 -0.58
CA GLN A 116 9.33 -7.54 0.45
C GLN A 116 8.55 -7.16 1.72
N GLN A 117 8.61 -5.90 2.15
CA GLN A 117 7.84 -5.44 3.31
C GLN A 117 6.34 -5.42 3.06
N LEU A 118 5.92 -5.00 1.87
CA LEU A 118 4.51 -5.01 1.48
C LEU A 118 3.95 -6.44 1.46
N ARG A 119 4.74 -7.44 1.04
CA ARG A 119 4.33 -8.85 1.17
C ARG A 119 4.18 -9.30 2.63
N ARG A 120 5.03 -8.81 3.55
CA ARG A 120 4.85 -9.07 4.99
C ARG A 120 3.59 -8.39 5.54
N ALA A 121 3.28 -7.18 5.08
CA ALA A 121 2.03 -6.49 5.41
C ALA A 121 0.81 -7.30 4.92
N VAL A 122 0.82 -7.77 3.67
CA VAL A 122 -0.20 -8.65 3.09
C VAL A 122 -0.37 -9.92 3.93
N ALA A 123 0.73 -10.57 4.30
CA ALA A 123 0.72 -11.78 5.11
C ALA A 123 0.20 -11.55 6.54
N ALA A 124 0.36 -10.35 7.09
CA ALA A 124 -0.20 -10.01 8.40
C ALA A 124 -1.73 -10.01 8.39
N LEU A 125 -2.35 -9.59 7.28
CA LEU A 125 -3.80 -9.53 7.09
C LEU A 125 -4.40 -10.82 6.47
N ALA A 126 -3.62 -11.89 6.35
CA ALA A 126 -4.03 -13.16 5.71
C ALA A 126 -4.93 -14.02 6.60
#